data_AF-A1C784-F1
#
_entry.id   AF-A1C784-F1
#
_cell.length_a   1.000
_cell.length_b   1.000
_cell.length_c   1.000
_cell.angle_alpha   90.00
_cell.angle_beta   90.00
_cell.angle_gamma   90.00
#
_symmetry.space_group_name_H-M   'P 1'
#
loop_
_entity.id
_entity.type
_entity.pdbx_description
1 polymer ?
#
loop_
_entity_poly.entity_id
_entity_poly.type
_entity_poly.pdbx_seq_one_letter_code
_entity_poly.pdbx_strand_id
1 'polypeptide(L)'
;MTKPHPTTTTTTFTSTTSPTISRSTATNCTFTNLNPSDCIHRSTLDAVTLARDLSSPPTPLRIKRSVLRTTTLTNSSTRRCKLTNSTLHNSPARSLVATDSSLTDAPRTRRSELRASVVAQSTLARSMLLRSRVRGGSVVRSTVEDSVVEGSRVRKAALRQCEVRECVLVGTDFVGMRLRFGVWRGGRLVGRVPGGEVVCERIDGKGAGQVVDEKKLPILDYKVLREESEREEDSETEDEKELLPAYAP
;
A
#
# COMPACT_ATOMS: atom_id res chain seq x y z
N MET A 1 5.50 38.61 18.67
CA MET A 1 5.65 37.22 18.16
C MET A 1 5.13 37.20 16.73
N THR A 2 6.01 37.12 15.75
CA THR A 2 5.63 37.05 14.33
C THR A 2 5.27 35.61 13.94
N LYS A 3 4.13 35.42 13.24
CA LYS A 3 3.82 34.12 12.61
C LYS A 3 4.80 33.89 11.45
N PRO A 4 5.29 32.66 11.22
CA PRO A 4 6.05 32.36 10.01
C PRO A 4 5.13 32.50 8.78
N HIS A 5 5.57 33.28 7.79
CA HIS A 5 4.90 33.33 6.49
C HIS A 5 5.15 32.00 5.74
N PRO A 6 4.13 31.38 5.12
CA PRO A 6 4.37 30.28 4.19
C PRO A 6 5.12 30.81 2.97
N THR A 7 6.36 30.35 2.77
CA THR A 7 7.20 30.74 1.64
C THR A 7 6.80 29.93 0.40
N THR A 8 5.71 30.32 -0.25
CA THR A 8 5.15 29.63 -1.42
C THR A 8 6.01 29.87 -2.67
N THR A 9 7.06 29.06 -2.86
CA THR A 9 7.94 29.13 -4.03
C THR A 9 7.28 28.51 -5.27
N THR A 10 6.39 29.25 -5.92
CA THR A 10 5.75 28.86 -7.19
C THR A 10 6.77 28.90 -8.34
N THR A 11 7.36 27.75 -8.69
CA THR A 11 8.29 27.61 -9.81
C THR A 11 7.58 27.04 -11.05
N THR A 12 7.08 27.93 -11.91
CA THR A 12 6.56 27.58 -13.23
C THR A 12 7.72 27.46 -14.23
N PHE A 13 8.10 26.23 -14.58
CA PHE A 13 9.09 25.96 -15.62
C PHE A 13 8.46 26.16 -17.01
N THR A 14 9.01 27.08 -17.80
CA THR A 14 8.52 27.44 -19.14
C THR A 14 9.27 26.73 -20.28
N SER A 15 10.15 25.77 -19.95
CA SER A 15 10.96 25.01 -20.90
C SER A 15 10.27 23.73 -21.36
N THR A 16 10.43 23.37 -22.64
CA THR A 16 9.99 22.10 -23.24
C THR A 16 10.79 20.87 -22.78
N THR A 17 11.67 21.04 -21.80
CA THR A 17 12.47 19.99 -21.16
C THR A 17 11.86 19.57 -19.83
N SER A 18 11.90 18.27 -19.54
CA SER A 18 11.29 17.64 -18.35
C SER A 18 11.89 18.15 -17.03
N PRO A 19 11.23 19.04 -16.25
CA PRO A 19 11.80 19.58 -15.02
C PRO A 19 12.13 18.48 -14.00
N THR A 20 13.34 18.55 -13.44
CA THR A 20 13.86 17.57 -12.48
C THR A 20 14.33 18.27 -11.21
N ILE A 21 13.60 18.07 -10.11
CA ILE A 21 13.88 18.69 -8.80
C ILE A 21 14.79 17.73 -8.00
N SER A 22 16.08 18.01 -8.01
CA SER A 22 17.14 17.16 -7.46
C SER A 22 17.74 17.72 -6.18
N ARG A 23 17.89 16.89 -5.14
CA ARG A 23 18.58 17.21 -3.87
C ARG A 23 18.08 18.50 -3.18
N SER A 24 16.84 18.90 -3.45
CA SER A 24 16.26 20.17 -3.01
C SER A 24 15.38 19.99 -1.77
N THR A 25 15.04 21.07 -1.10
CA THR A 25 13.97 21.11 -0.08
C THR A 25 12.84 22.00 -0.60
N ALA A 26 11.61 21.51 -0.58
CA ALA A 26 10.40 22.27 -0.90
C ALA A 26 9.44 22.24 0.29
N THR A 27 8.90 23.40 0.66
CA THR A 27 8.10 23.61 1.87
C THR A 27 6.86 24.44 1.59
N ASN A 28 5.70 24.06 2.14
CA ASN A 28 4.45 24.86 2.07
C ASN A 28 4.06 25.28 0.64
N CYS A 29 4.20 24.39 -0.35
CA CYS A 29 3.98 24.71 -1.75
C CYS A 29 3.18 23.64 -2.51
N THR A 30 2.44 24.07 -3.52
CA THR A 30 1.68 23.17 -4.41
C THR A 30 2.33 23.17 -5.79
N PHE A 31 2.56 21.97 -6.35
CA PHE A 31 2.91 21.83 -7.75
C PHE A 31 1.72 21.24 -8.51
N THR A 32 1.33 21.93 -9.58
CA THR A 32 0.32 21.53 -10.56
C THR A 32 0.95 21.44 -11.95
N ASN A 33 0.21 20.90 -12.92
CA ASN A 33 0.58 20.88 -14.34
C ASN A 33 1.93 20.19 -14.67
N LEU A 34 2.45 19.35 -13.76
CA LEU A 34 3.65 18.56 -13.97
C LEU A 34 3.42 17.46 -15.01
N ASN A 35 4.38 17.30 -15.92
CA ASN A 35 4.32 16.37 -17.05
C ASN A 35 4.74 14.94 -16.62
N PRO A 36 4.46 13.87 -17.40
CA PRO A 36 4.87 12.51 -17.06
C PRO A 36 6.39 12.28 -16.92
N SER A 37 7.17 13.09 -17.61
CA SER A 37 8.63 12.97 -17.68
C SER A 37 9.33 13.58 -16.47
N ASP A 38 8.62 14.42 -15.72
CA ASP A 38 9.11 15.19 -14.58
C ASP A 38 9.51 14.28 -13.40
N CYS A 39 10.51 14.72 -12.64
CA CYS A 39 11.13 13.84 -11.65
C CYS A 39 11.61 14.60 -10.41
N ILE A 40 11.09 14.27 -9.23
CA ILE A 40 11.60 14.77 -7.94
C ILE A 40 12.52 13.69 -7.36
N HIS A 41 13.79 13.97 -7.09
CA HIS A 41 14.69 12.93 -6.57
C HIS A 41 15.75 13.35 -5.54
N ARG A 42 15.94 12.51 -4.52
CA ARG A 42 16.82 12.77 -3.36
C ARG A 42 16.47 14.07 -2.61
N SER A 43 15.21 14.50 -2.70
CA SER A 43 14.73 15.80 -2.21
C SER A 43 13.89 15.63 -0.94
N THR A 44 13.70 16.72 -0.19
CA THR A 44 12.77 16.78 0.95
C THR A 44 11.53 17.58 0.54
N LEU A 45 10.35 17.03 0.77
CA LEU A 45 9.07 17.72 0.63
C LEU A 45 8.44 17.80 2.03
N ASP A 46 8.05 19.01 2.48
CA ASP A 46 7.30 19.22 3.72
C ASP A 46 6.09 20.14 3.48
N ALA A 47 4.91 19.74 3.91
CA ALA A 47 3.64 20.44 3.64
C ALA A 47 3.45 20.75 2.14
N VAL A 48 3.85 19.82 1.27
CA VAL A 48 3.74 19.94 -0.19
C VAL A 48 2.46 19.27 -0.69
N THR A 49 1.85 19.81 -1.75
CA THR A 49 0.78 19.12 -2.49
C THR A 49 1.22 18.93 -3.94
N LEU A 50 1.24 17.67 -4.42
CA LEU A 50 1.43 17.35 -5.84
C LEU A 50 0.09 16.86 -6.41
N ALA A 51 -0.54 17.71 -7.23
CA ALA A 51 -1.82 17.43 -7.87
C ALA A 51 -1.66 17.51 -9.39
N ARG A 52 -1.71 16.36 -10.06
CA ARG A 52 -1.72 16.27 -11.52
C ARG A 52 -3.09 15.81 -12.02
N ASP A 53 -3.58 16.47 -13.06
CA ASP A 53 -4.78 16.08 -13.81
C ASP A 53 -4.52 14.90 -14.79
N LEU A 54 -5.57 14.14 -15.08
CA LEU A 54 -5.55 12.88 -15.84
C LEU A 54 -5.95 13.02 -17.31
N SER A 55 -6.10 14.25 -17.81
CA SER A 55 -6.43 14.57 -19.22
C SER A 55 -5.40 14.16 -20.28
N SER A 56 -4.30 13.51 -19.89
CA SER A 56 -3.17 13.10 -20.73
C SER A 56 -2.55 11.79 -20.19
N PRO A 57 -2.04 10.88 -21.05
CA PRO A 57 -1.75 9.47 -20.74
C PRO A 57 -1.07 9.14 -19.39
N PRO A 58 -1.34 7.92 -18.85
CA PRO A 58 -1.34 7.64 -17.41
C PRO A 58 0.04 7.33 -16.81
N THR A 59 1.12 7.90 -17.36
CA THR A 59 2.49 7.76 -16.86
C THR A 59 2.70 8.72 -15.67
N PRO A 60 2.78 8.22 -14.41
CA PRO A 60 2.68 9.07 -13.22
C PRO A 60 3.98 9.83 -12.90
N LEU A 61 3.84 10.98 -12.24
CA LEU A 61 4.96 11.85 -11.78
C LEU A 61 5.98 11.06 -10.94
N ARG A 62 7.28 11.19 -11.21
CA ARG A 62 8.29 10.23 -10.72
C ARG A 62 9.05 10.76 -9.51
N ILE A 63 8.73 10.27 -8.32
CA ILE A 63 9.34 10.69 -7.04
C ILE A 63 10.29 9.59 -6.54
N LYS A 64 11.58 9.89 -6.34
CA LYS A 64 12.61 8.86 -6.13
C LYS A 64 13.60 9.19 -5.01
N ARG A 65 13.80 8.29 -4.05
CA ARG A 65 14.79 8.44 -2.96
C ARG A 65 14.58 9.70 -2.09
N SER A 66 13.34 10.20 -2.02
CA SER A 66 12.99 11.46 -1.37
C SER A 66 12.39 11.24 0.03
N VAL A 67 12.44 12.28 0.87
CA VAL A 67 11.74 12.33 2.17
C VAL A 67 10.51 13.21 2.02
N LEU A 68 9.37 12.77 2.54
CA LEU A 68 8.08 13.43 2.43
C LEU A 68 7.46 13.52 3.82
N ARG A 69 7.08 14.73 4.21
CA ARG A 69 6.47 15.06 5.50
C ARG A 69 5.21 15.88 5.24
N THR A 70 4.13 15.62 5.96
CA THR A 70 2.86 16.38 5.86
C THR A 70 2.36 16.61 4.41
N THR A 71 2.74 15.70 3.48
CA THR A 71 2.69 15.94 2.04
C THR A 71 1.59 15.10 1.39
N THR A 72 0.84 15.70 0.46
CA THR A 72 -0.21 15.04 -0.31
C THR A 72 0.25 14.79 -1.74
N LEU A 73 0.20 13.53 -2.17
CA LEU A 73 0.56 13.11 -3.52
C LEU A 73 -0.62 12.45 -4.23
N THR A 74 -1.01 13.00 -5.37
CA THR A 74 -2.04 12.45 -6.25
C THR A 74 -1.42 12.05 -7.60
N ASN A 75 -1.85 10.92 -8.16
CA ASN A 75 -1.44 10.45 -9.51
C ASN A 75 0.10 10.36 -9.71
N SER A 76 0.83 9.95 -8.67
CA SER A 76 2.29 10.04 -8.57
C SER A 76 2.95 8.70 -8.21
N SER A 77 4.11 8.37 -8.78
CA SER A 77 4.85 7.16 -8.42
C SER A 77 6.00 7.44 -7.45
N THR A 78 6.12 6.65 -6.39
CA THR A 78 7.20 6.76 -5.39
C THR A 78 8.14 5.55 -5.45
N ARG A 79 9.47 5.75 -5.55
CA ARG A 79 10.48 4.67 -5.50
C ARG A 79 11.59 4.96 -4.49
N ARG A 80 11.77 4.11 -3.46
CA ARG A 80 12.76 4.25 -2.37
C ARG A 80 12.54 5.50 -1.48
N CYS A 81 11.29 5.95 -1.28
CA CYS A 81 10.98 7.18 -0.53
C CYS A 81 10.59 6.91 0.95
N LYS A 82 10.76 7.92 1.82
CA LYS A 82 10.30 7.91 3.21
C LYS A 82 9.13 8.89 3.39
N LEU A 83 8.03 8.46 4.01
CA LEU A 83 6.83 9.25 4.30
C LEU A 83 6.60 9.38 5.81
N THR A 84 6.15 10.54 6.26
CA THR A 84 5.66 10.79 7.62
C THR A 84 4.44 11.69 7.57
N ASN A 85 3.33 11.31 8.22
CA ASN A 85 2.07 12.07 8.21
C ASN A 85 1.64 12.53 6.79
N SER A 86 1.80 11.67 5.79
CA SER A 86 1.65 12.01 4.36
C SER A 86 0.56 11.17 3.70
N THR A 87 0.01 11.63 2.57
CA THR A 87 -1.04 10.92 1.82
C THR A 87 -0.59 10.56 0.40
N LEU A 88 -0.94 9.35 -0.05
CA LEU A 88 -0.77 8.85 -1.42
C LEU A 88 -2.15 8.48 -1.97
N HIS A 89 -2.64 9.19 -2.99
CA HIS A 89 -3.89 8.87 -3.70
C HIS A 89 -3.58 8.44 -5.15
N ASN A 90 -4.13 7.30 -5.59
CA ASN A 90 -3.91 6.73 -6.94
C ASN A 90 -2.41 6.71 -7.35
N SER A 91 -1.54 6.30 -6.42
CA SER A 91 -0.11 6.59 -6.46
C SER A 91 0.77 5.34 -6.24
N PRO A 92 1.34 4.72 -7.30
CA PRO A 92 2.08 3.46 -7.19
C PRO A 92 3.44 3.59 -6.50
N ALA A 93 3.69 2.76 -5.48
CA ALA A 93 4.87 2.84 -4.61
C ALA A 93 5.79 1.60 -4.67
N ARG A 94 7.12 1.78 -4.65
CA ARG A 94 8.10 0.67 -4.55
C ARG A 94 9.22 0.98 -3.57
N SER A 95 9.45 0.10 -2.59
CA SER A 95 10.41 0.34 -1.50
C SER A 95 10.10 1.61 -0.72
N LEU A 96 8.83 1.80 -0.36
CA LEU A 96 8.39 2.88 0.51
C LEU A 96 8.72 2.54 1.96
N VAL A 97 9.03 3.54 2.78
CA VAL A 97 8.89 3.46 4.24
C VAL A 97 7.91 4.55 4.64
N ALA A 98 6.79 4.22 5.28
CA ALA A 98 5.80 5.22 5.70
C ALA A 98 5.42 5.07 7.18
N THR A 99 5.29 6.20 7.87
CA THR A 99 4.83 6.28 9.25
C THR A 99 3.66 7.26 9.34
N ASP A 100 2.62 6.93 10.11
CA ASP A 100 1.45 7.79 10.35
C ASP A 100 0.77 8.28 9.05
N SER A 101 0.86 7.50 7.96
CA SER A 101 0.53 7.92 6.59
C SER A 101 -0.68 7.20 6.02
N SER A 102 -1.32 7.79 5.01
CA SER A 102 -2.48 7.21 4.31
C SER A 102 -2.15 6.85 2.87
N LEU A 103 -2.55 5.66 2.42
CA LEU A 103 -2.43 5.17 1.05
C LEU A 103 -3.82 4.78 0.52
N THR A 104 -4.41 5.62 -0.31
CA THR A 104 -5.71 5.40 -0.98
C THR A 104 -5.52 5.05 -2.45
N ASP A 105 -6.21 3.99 -2.90
CA ASP A 105 -6.29 3.57 -4.30
C ASP A 105 -4.92 3.34 -4.97
N ALA A 106 -3.88 3.05 -4.19
CA ALA A 106 -2.50 2.98 -4.64
C ALA A 106 -2.22 1.65 -5.38
N PRO A 107 -2.09 1.66 -6.72
CA PRO A 107 -1.92 0.44 -7.48
C PRO A 107 -0.51 -0.11 -7.28
N ARG A 108 -0.37 -1.45 -7.17
CA ARG A 108 0.92 -2.15 -7.19
C ARG A 108 1.99 -1.61 -6.20
N THR A 109 1.61 -1.28 -4.96
CA THR A 109 2.59 -0.96 -3.90
C THR A 109 3.43 -2.19 -3.53
N ARG A 110 4.77 -2.15 -3.68
CA ARG A 110 5.63 -3.34 -3.48
C ARG A 110 6.96 -3.11 -2.73
N ARG A 111 7.43 -4.14 -2.00
CA ARG A 111 8.68 -4.13 -1.21
C ARG A 111 8.75 -3.03 -0.14
N SER A 112 7.62 -2.66 0.47
CA SER A 112 7.46 -1.46 1.31
C SER A 112 7.23 -1.78 2.79
N GLU A 113 7.56 -0.85 3.69
CA GLU A 113 7.31 -0.90 5.14
C GLU A 113 6.33 0.21 5.54
N LEU A 114 5.28 -0.14 6.29
CA LEU A 114 4.24 0.80 6.75
C LEU A 114 4.04 0.66 8.27
N ARG A 115 4.08 1.77 9.00
CA ARG A 115 3.89 1.82 10.47
C ARG A 115 2.79 2.82 10.82
N ALA A 116 1.90 2.48 11.75
CA ALA A 116 0.80 3.36 12.18
C ALA A 116 -0.04 3.95 11.02
N SER A 117 -0.13 3.23 9.90
CA SER A 117 -0.59 3.78 8.62
C SER A 117 -1.94 3.22 8.21
N VAL A 118 -2.68 3.97 7.39
CA VAL A 118 -3.95 3.56 6.79
C VAL A 118 -3.72 3.21 5.32
N VAL A 119 -4.31 2.10 4.87
CA VAL A 119 -4.27 1.64 3.49
C VAL A 119 -5.67 1.28 3.04
N ALA A 120 -6.16 1.90 1.97
CA ALA A 120 -7.51 1.67 1.42
C ALA A 120 -7.45 1.39 -0.08
N GLN A 121 -8.26 0.43 -0.57
CA GLN A 121 -8.41 0.08 -2.00
C GLN A 121 -7.09 -0.20 -2.75
N SER A 122 -6.01 -0.53 -2.02
CA SER A 122 -4.65 -0.59 -2.54
C SER A 122 -4.12 -2.02 -2.59
N THR A 123 -3.15 -2.27 -3.49
CA THR A 123 -2.46 -3.57 -3.57
C THR A 123 -1.06 -3.46 -2.98
N LEU A 124 -0.78 -4.25 -1.94
CA LEU A 124 0.48 -4.38 -1.21
C LEU A 124 1.13 -5.73 -1.55
N ALA A 125 2.41 -5.77 -1.98
CA ALA A 125 3.11 -7.05 -2.14
C ALA A 125 4.60 -7.07 -1.78
N ARG A 126 5.05 -8.15 -1.13
CA ARG A 126 6.40 -8.27 -0.52
C ARG A 126 6.67 -7.18 0.53
N SER A 127 5.64 -6.77 1.28
CA SER A 127 5.66 -5.61 2.19
C SER A 127 5.57 -6.00 3.67
N MET A 128 5.88 -5.07 4.58
CA MET A 128 5.71 -5.18 6.04
C MET A 128 4.74 -4.09 6.53
N LEU A 129 3.84 -4.45 7.44
CA LEU A 129 2.88 -3.54 8.08
C LEU A 129 2.89 -3.75 9.59
N LEU A 130 2.95 -2.67 10.36
CA LEU A 130 2.89 -2.69 11.83
C LEU A 130 1.88 -1.65 12.34
N ARG A 131 1.03 -2.02 13.30
CA ARG A 131 0.03 -1.12 13.95
C ARG A 131 -0.83 -0.34 12.95
N SER A 132 -1.15 -0.96 11.83
CA SER A 132 -1.74 -0.30 10.65
C SER A 132 -3.16 -0.80 10.39
N ARG A 133 -3.93 -0.06 9.58
CA ARG A 133 -5.25 -0.48 9.09
C ARG A 133 -5.24 -0.69 7.59
N VAL A 134 -5.70 -1.85 7.11
CA VAL A 134 -5.90 -2.15 5.69
C VAL A 134 -7.39 -2.35 5.41
N ARG A 135 -7.93 -1.73 4.35
CA ARG A 135 -9.35 -1.78 3.97
C ARG A 135 -9.53 -1.97 2.46
N GLY A 136 -10.40 -2.89 2.02
CA GLY A 136 -10.76 -3.01 0.59
C GLY A 136 -9.62 -3.47 -0.35
N GLY A 137 -8.49 -3.93 0.19
CA GLY A 137 -7.23 -4.04 -0.54
C GLY A 137 -6.81 -5.46 -0.93
N SER A 138 -5.55 -5.58 -1.35
CA SER A 138 -4.87 -6.85 -1.58
C SER A 138 -3.51 -6.86 -0.88
N VAL A 139 -3.15 -7.97 -0.21
CA VAL A 139 -1.93 -8.12 0.60
C VAL A 139 -1.24 -9.44 0.24
N VAL A 140 -0.14 -9.39 -0.50
CA VAL A 140 0.47 -10.58 -1.15
C VAL A 140 1.94 -10.78 -0.76
N ARG A 141 2.32 -11.95 -0.23
CA ARG A 141 3.71 -12.25 0.20
C ARG A 141 4.24 -11.24 1.24
N SER A 142 3.39 -10.78 2.15
CA SER A 142 3.66 -9.66 3.08
C SER A 142 3.55 -10.09 4.55
N THR A 143 4.16 -9.33 5.47
CA THR A 143 3.96 -9.48 6.93
C THR A 143 3.07 -8.35 7.45
N VAL A 144 2.15 -8.67 8.36
CA VAL A 144 1.27 -7.70 9.03
C VAL A 144 1.25 -7.99 10.54
N GLU A 145 1.46 -6.99 11.37
CA GLU A 145 1.66 -7.14 12.83
C GLU A 145 0.92 -6.04 13.62
N ASP A 146 0.36 -6.34 14.80
CA ASP A 146 -0.44 -5.44 15.65
C ASP A 146 -1.59 -4.71 14.90
N SER A 147 -2.14 -5.27 13.82
CA SER A 147 -2.88 -4.51 12.78
C SER A 147 -4.34 -4.95 12.59
N VAL A 148 -5.15 -4.07 11.99
CA VAL A 148 -6.52 -4.37 11.56
C VAL A 148 -6.56 -4.56 10.04
N VAL A 149 -7.07 -5.70 9.58
CA VAL A 149 -7.25 -6.00 8.15
C VAL A 149 -8.73 -6.24 7.87
N GLU A 150 -9.33 -5.41 7.04
CA GLU A 150 -10.77 -5.33 6.77
C GLU A 150 -11.04 -5.45 5.27
N GLY A 151 -12.05 -6.24 4.85
CA GLY A 151 -12.56 -6.23 3.48
C GLY A 151 -11.50 -6.46 2.38
N SER A 152 -10.43 -7.22 2.68
CA SER A 152 -9.24 -7.33 1.84
C SER A 152 -8.90 -8.78 1.46
N ARG A 153 -8.25 -8.99 0.31
CA ARG A 153 -7.66 -10.30 -0.06
C ARG A 153 -6.23 -10.41 0.47
N VAL A 154 -5.88 -11.49 1.15
CA VAL A 154 -4.56 -11.75 1.73
C VAL A 154 -4.02 -13.07 1.18
N ARG A 155 -2.80 -13.10 0.63
CA ARG A 155 -2.24 -14.29 -0.04
C ARG A 155 -0.76 -14.51 0.26
N LYS A 156 -0.37 -15.73 0.66
CA LYS A 156 1.04 -16.11 0.96
C LYS A 156 1.71 -15.18 1.99
N ALA A 157 0.92 -14.66 2.94
CA ALA A 157 1.33 -13.65 3.92
C ALA A 157 1.49 -14.23 5.33
N ALA A 158 1.96 -13.43 6.29
CA ALA A 158 2.00 -13.76 7.70
C ALA A 158 1.32 -12.66 8.54
N LEU A 159 0.38 -13.03 9.42
CA LEU A 159 -0.41 -12.13 10.27
C LEU A 159 -0.12 -12.39 11.75
N ARG A 160 0.28 -11.37 12.52
CA ARG A 160 0.68 -11.50 13.93
C ARG A 160 -0.07 -10.50 14.80
N GLN A 161 -0.77 -10.97 15.83
CA GLN A 161 -1.51 -10.09 16.74
C GLN A 161 -2.51 -9.17 16.00
N CYS A 162 -3.05 -9.67 14.88
CA CYS A 162 -3.96 -8.94 14.00
C CYS A 162 -5.43 -9.25 14.28
N GLU A 163 -6.26 -8.22 14.16
CA GLU A 163 -7.70 -8.38 13.94
C GLU A 163 -7.97 -8.47 12.44
N VAL A 164 -8.70 -9.51 12.02
CA VAL A 164 -9.04 -9.75 10.60
C VAL A 164 -10.56 -9.82 10.45
N ARG A 165 -11.13 -9.00 9.56
CA ARG A 165 -12.57 -8.85 9.32
C ARG A 165 -12.91 -8.95 7.82
N GLU A 166 -13.89 -9.77 7.47
CA GLU A 166 -14.48 -9.87 6.12
C GLU A 166 -13.50 -10.27 4.99
N CYS A 167 -12.30 -10.74 5.30
CA CYS A 167 -11.22 -10.95 4.34
C CYS A 167 -11.26 -12.32 3.61
N VAL A 168 -10.58 -12.41 2.46
CA VAL A 168 -10.28 -13.69 1.77
C VAL A 168 -8.80 -14.01 1.92
N LEU A 169 -8.49 -15.11 2.62
CA LEU A 169 -7.13 -15.53 2.99
C LEU A 169 -6.73 -16.76 2.17
N VAL A 170 -5.55 -16.73 1.55
CA VAL A 170 -5.08 -17.79 0.63
C VAL A 170 -3.66 -18.19 1.01
N GLY A 171 -3.52 -19.33 1.69
CA GLY A 171 -2.22 -19.88 2.11
C GLY A 171 -1.43 -18.87 2.93
N THR A 172 -2.06 -18.34 3.97
CA THR A 172 -1.54 -17.25 4.82
C THR A 172 -1.42 -17.77 6.24
N ASP A 173 -0.28 -17.50 6.87
CA ASP A 173 0.02 -17.89 8.25
C ASP A 173 -0.56 -16.86 9.23
N PHE A 174 -1.00 -17.29 10.41
CA PHE A 174 -1.57 -16.40 11.42
C PHE A 174 -1.24 -16.85 12.85
N VAL A 175 -0.93 -15.90 13.75
CA VAL A 175 -0.46 -16.14 15.13
C VAL A 175 -1.03 -15.10 16.10
N GLY A 176 -1.43 -15.52 17.31
CA GLY A 176 -1.89 -14.64 18.40
C GLY A 176 -3.17 -13.87 18.04
N MET A 177 -4.26 -14.59 17.79
CA MET A 177 -5.23 -14.22 16.76
C MET A 177 -6.67 -14.04 17.28
N ARG A 178 -7.46 -13.17 16.63
CA ARG A 178 -8.92 -13.38 16.58
C ARG A 178 -9.47 -12.92 15.23
N LEU A 179 -9.95 -13.90 14.48
CA LEU A 179 -10.15 -13.81 13.03
C LEU A 179 -11.64 -13.99 12.73
N ARG A 180 -12.20 -13.20 11.80
CA ARG A 180 -13.64 -13.14 11.51
C ARG A 180 -13.88 -12.97 9.99
N PHE A 181 -14.46 -13.90 9.22
CA PHE A 181 -15.23 -15.10 9.57
C PHE A 181 -15.10 -16.24 8.52
N GLY A 182 -13.98 -16.27 7.80
CA GLY A 182 -13.94 -16.81 6.44
C GLY A 182 -13.72 -15.65 5.47
N VAL A 183 -13.13 -15.87 4.30
CA VAL A 183 -12.76 -17.17 3.68
C VAL A 183 -11.28 -17.51 3.90
N TRP A 184 -10.92 -18.79 4.08
CA TRP A 184 -9.51 -19.24 4.17
C TRP A 184 -9.24 -20.47 3.28
N ARG A 185 -8.70 -20.23 2.08
CA ARG A 185 -8.45 -21.20 1.00
C ARG A 185 -6.96 -21.20 0.61
N GLY A 186 -6.03 -21.77 1.38
CA GLY A 186 -6.19 -22.46 2.67
C GLY A 186 -5.68 -21.68 3.89
N GLY A 187 -5.67 -22.36 5.04
CA GLY A 187 -5.41 -21.85 6.39
C GLY A 187 -5.87 -22.81 7.53
N ARG A 188 -7.02 -23.51 7.45
CA ARG A 188 -8.14 -23.46 6.50
C ARG A 188 -9.46 -23.22 7.24
N LEU A 189 -10.39 -22.55 6.56
CA LEU A 189 -11.82 -22.83 6.57
C LEU A 189 -12.42 -22.17 5.32
N VAL A 190 -12.82 -23.00 4.36
CA VAL A 190 -13.07 -22.58 2.97
C VAL A 190 -14.45 -21.96 2.74
N GLY A 191 -15.29 -21.92 3.79
CA GLY A 191 -16.42 -21.02 3.91
C GLY A 191 -16.29 -20.19 5.19
N ARG A 192 -16.84 -18.97 5.26
CA ARG A 192 -17.46 -18.18 4.18
C ARG A 192 -17.29 -16.70 4.55
N VAL A 193 -17.09 -15.79 3.59
CA VAL A 193 -17.47 -14.39 3.89
C VAL A 193 -18.99 -14.34 3.94
N PRO A 194 -19.62 -13.73 4.96
CA PRO A 194 -21.06 -13.58 5.04
C PRO A 194 -21.40 -12.11 5.34
N GLY A 195 -22.53 -11.84 6.01
CA GLY A 195 -22.52 -10.77 7.02
C GLY A 195 -21.86 -11.23 8.34
N GLY A 196 -22.16 -12.47 8.76
CA GLY A 196 -21.63 -13.18 9.94
C GLY A 196 -22.20 -14.63 9.99
N GLU A 197 -21.82 -15.54 10.90
CA GLU A 197 -20.54 -15.68 11.61
C GLU A 197 -19.68 -16.80 10.90
N VAL A 198 -18.62 -17.46 11.40
CA VAL A 198 -18.15 -17.85 12.77
C VAL A 198 -16.64 -17.56 12.93
N VAL A 199 -16.16 -17.47 14.19
CA VAL A 199 -14.78 -17.06 14.63
C VAL A 199 -13.69 -18.14 14.34
N CYS A 200 -12.62 -18.50 15.09
CA CYS A 200 -12.05 -18.30 16.45
C CYS A 200 -10.54 -18.72 16.40
N GLU A 201 -9.68 -18.66 17.45
CA GLU A 201 -9.11 -17.51 18.19
C GLU A 201 -7.72 -17.96 18.79
N ARG A 202 -6.96 -17.33 19.71
CA ARG A 202 -7.16 -16.27 20.73
C ARG A 202 -5.95 -15.30 20.85
N ILE A 203 -6.16 -14.12 21.44
CA ILE A 203 -5.14 -13.05 21.65
C ILE A 203 -4.47 -13.12 23.04
N ASP A 204 -5.18 -13.56 24.08
CA ASP A 204 -4.76 -13.48 25.51
C ASP A 204 -5.12 -14.69 26.41
N GLY A 205 -5.85 -15.68 25.90
CA GLY A 205 -5.83 -17.06 26.42
C GLY A 205 -6.93 -17.55 27.38
N LYS A 206 -7.83 -16.71 27.91
CA LYS A 206 -8.90 -17.17 28.86
C LYS A 206 -10.07 -17.96 28.21
N GLY A 207 -9.80 -19.14 27.64
CA GLY A 207 -10.84 -20.07 27.15
C GLY A 207 -10.44 -20.88 25.92
N ALA A 208 -11.21 -21.94 25.65
CA ALA A 208 -11.03 -22.79 24.47
C ALA A 208 -11.54 -22.12 23.18
N GLY A 209 -10.96 -22.49 22.03
CA GLY A 209 -11.45 -22.08 20.72
C GLY A 209 -12.81 -22.71 20.40
N GLN A 210 -13.69 -21.93 19.78
CA GLN A 210 -15.05 -22.36 19.44
C GLN A 210 -15.06 -23.44 18.35
N VAL A 211 -15.69 -24.58 18.64
CA VAL A 211 -15.92 -25.66 17.67
C VAL A 211 -17.00 -25.23 16.67
N VAL A 212 -16.74 -25.42 15.38
CA VAL A 212 -17.65 -25.09 14.28
C VAL A 212 -18.15 -26.40 13.67
N ASP A 213 -19.48 -26.55 13.50
CA ASP A 213 -20.01 -27.60 12.60
C ASP A 213 -20.38 -26.98 11.24
N GLU A 214 -19.61 -27.37 10.23
CA GLU A 214 -19.47 -26.67 8.95
C GLU A 214 -20.50 -27.06 7.89
N LYS A 215 -21.45 -27.95 8.22
CA LYS A 215 -22.45 -28.49 7.27
C LYS A 215 -23.44 -27.44 6.70
N LYS A 216 -23.24 -26.16 7.03
CA LYS A 216 -23.93 -24.95 6.50
C LYS A 216 -22.97 -23.93 5.85
N LEU A 217 -21.74 -24.31 5.47
CA LEU A 217 -20.75 -23.40 4.87
C LEU A 217 -20.77 -23.35 3.33
N PRO A 218 -21.72 -22.62 2.73
CA PRO A 218 -21.46 -21.99 1.44
C PRO A 218 -21.89 -20.51 1.43
N ILE A 219 -21.80 -19.81 0.30
CA ILE A 219 -20.64 -19.58 -0.57
C ILE A 219 -20.82 -18.10 -0.88
N LEU A 220 -19.82 -17.26 -0.61
CA LEU A 220 -19.96 -15.83 -0.86
C LEU A 220 -18.61 -15.20 -1.15
N ASP A 221 -18.69 -14.02 -1.76
CA ASP A 221 -17.97 -13.84 -3.00
C ASP A 221 -17.36 -12.45 -3.14
N TYR A 222 -16.05 -12.44 -3.38
CA TYR A 222 -15.26 -11.25 -3.73
C TYR A 222 -15.33 -10.89 -5.23
N LYS A 223 -16.28 -11.50 -5.96
CA LYS A 223 -16.85 -11.14 -7.27
C LYS A 223 -15.86 -11.15 -8.45
N VAL A 224 -15.38 -12.33 -8.88
CA VAL A 224 -15.75 -13.71 -8.45
C VAL A 224 -14.59 -14.42 -7.75
N LEU A 225 -14.43 -14.21 -6.44
CA LEU A 225 -13.15 -14.16 -5.70
C LEU A 225 -12.09 -13.22 -6.34
N ARG A 226 -12.53 -12.41 -7.32
CA ARG A 226 -11.80 -11.96 -8.53
C ARG A 226 -10.91 -13.02 -9.14
N GLU A 227 -11.64 -13.95 -9.75
CA GLU A 227 -11.29 -14.88 -10.81
C GLU A 227 -10.14 -15.81 -10.43
N GLU A 228 -10.35 -16.39 -9.25
CA GLU A 228 -9.68 -17.58 -8.67
C GLU A 228 -8.15 -17.49 -8.50
N SER A 229 -7.62 -16.26 -8.40
CA SER A 229 -6.28 -15.89 -8.86
C SER A 229 -6.24 -15.94 -10.39
N GLU A 230 -5.89 -14.80 -10.99
CA GLU A 230 -5.74 -14.61 -12.44
C GLU A 230 -4.61 -15.51 -12.98
N ARG A 231 -4.98 -16.79 -13.14
CA ARG A 231 -4.35 -17.98 -13.72
C ARG A 231 -2.86 -18.20 -13.42
N GLU A 232 -2.54 -18.19 -12.12
CA GLU A 232 -1.27 -18.53 -11.44
C GLU A 232 0.02 -17.78 -11.88
N GLU A 233 0.17 -17.45 -13.15
CA GLU A 233 1.40 -17.04 -13.83
C GLU A 233 1.24 -15.70 -14.59
N ASP A 234 0.75 -14.65 -13.94
CA ASP A 234 0.88 -13.29 -14.51
C ASP A 234 2.35 -12.82 -14.40
N SER A 235 3.11 -13.30 -15.39
CA SER A 235 4.55 -13.26 -15.69
C SER A 235 5.53 -12.52 -14.75
N GLU A 236 6.70 -13.14 -14.53
CA GLU A 236 7.89 -12.42 -14.05
C GLU A 236 8.54 -11.60 -15.18
N THR A 237 7.77 -10.68 -15.77
CA THR A 237 8.22 -9.76 -16.85
C THR A 237 9.22 -8.72 -16.34
N GLU A 238 10.48 -9.14 -16.31
CA GLU A 238 11.69 -8.36 -16.61
C GLU A 238 11.77 -6.90 -16.11
N ASP A 239 11.72 -6.69 -14.79
CA ASP A 239 12.01 -5.38 -14.16
C ASP A 239 13.28 -5.43 -13.27
N GLU A 240 14.18 -6.38 -13.58
CA GLU A 240 15.51 -6.56 -12.97
C GLU A 240 16.66 -6.55 -13.99
N LYS A 241 16.40 -6.17 -15.25
CA LYS A 241 17.43 -5.67 -16.19
C LYS A 241 17.83 -4.22 -15.84
N GLU A 242 18.18 -3.95 -14.58
CA GLU A 242 19.15 -2.88 -14.27
C GLU A 242 20.49 -3.40 -14.82
N LEU A 243 20.73 -3.15 -16.13
CA LEU A 243 21.90 -3.61 -16.87
C LEU A 243 23.17 -3.37 -16.04
N LEU A 244 23.85 -4.45 -15.67
CA LEU A 244 25.17 -4.37 -15.07
C LEU A 244 26.07 -3.58 -16.04
N PRO A 245 26.80 -2.55 -15.59
CA PRO A 245 27.77 -1.89 -16.45
C PRO A 245 28.78 -2.95 -16.88
N ALA A 246 28.93 -3.13 -18.19
CA ALA A 246 29.85 -4.10 -18.73
C ALA A 246 31.27 -3.73 -18.31
N TYR A 247 31.86 -4.53 -17.40
CA TYR A 247 33.28 -4.48 -17.13
C TYR A 247 34.02 -5.01 -18.36
N ALA A 248 34.41 -4.09 -19.23
CA ALA A 248 35.55 -4.28 -20.13
C ALA A 248 36.84 -4.01 -19.34
N PRO A 249 37.96 -4.69 -19.66
CA PRO A 249 39.22 -4.57 -18.92
C PRO A 249 39.95 -3.25 -19.18
#